data_AF-A0A2V7Z8W8-F1
#
_entry.id   AF-A0A2V7Z8W8-F1
#
_cell.length_a   1.000
_cell.length_b   1.000
_cell.length_c   1.000
_cell.angle_alpha   90.00
_cell.angle_beta   90.00
_cell.angle_gamma   90.00
#
_symmetry.space_group_name_H-M   'P 1'
#
loop_
_entity.id
_entity.type
_entity.pdbx_description
1 polymer ?
#
loop_
_entity_poly.entity_id
_entity_poly.type
_entity_poly.pdbx_seq_one_letter_code
_entity_poly.pdbx_strand_id
1 'polypeptide(L)'
;MPSDTVVAISPFDAAPASPARPGPDLSIVIPAMNEKENLELLLPALKEVISGLGIDAEIIVADGGSTDGTPDAAATRGARVVPQIERGYGGALLAGFAASRAPYVITMDADLSHRPVVLEELWRHRHDGDVVIASRYVPSGEADVGGFRRLLSRVLNVTYSRALSLPVKDLSSGFRLYRRNILQGILLQSRDFDALEEILIRIHADGWQVHEVPFRYMSRGSGKSHARLLKFGWSYLKTLVRMWQLRNSVASADYDYRAFDSPIWLQRYWQRKRHEIVLDFVRGKKAILDIGCGTSRIIVDLPAAVGLDVAFRKLRWLRPLHRRVVQATCDTLPFPDDSFDAVINSEVIEHVADDAAILGEMYRILRPGGTLVLG
;
A
#
# COMPACT_ATOMS: atom_id res chain seq x y z
N MET A 1 -29.89 -6.70 7.28
CA MET A 1 -28.81 -6.28 6.38
C MET A 1 -27.76 -5.59 7.23
N PRO A 2 -26.58 -6.17 7.51
CA PRO A 2 -25.52 -5.37 8.10
C PRO A 2 -25.07 -4.40 7.02
N SER A 3 -25.14 -3.10 7.31
CA SER A 3 -24.66 -2.06 6.41
C SER A 3 -23.18 -2.30 6.12
N ASP A 4 -22.80 -2.29 4.85
CA ASP A 4 -21.40 -2.24 4.39
C ASP A 4 -20.82 -0.86 4.75
N THR A 5 -20.76 -0.53 6.04
CA THR A 5 -20.26 0.75 6.53
C THR A 5 -18.75 0.78 6.31
N VAL A 6 -18.34 1.65 5.39
CA VAL A 6 -16.94 1.98 5.14
C VAL A 6 -16.39 2.69 6.37
N VAL A 7 -15.29 2.19 6.93
CA VAL A 7 -14.64 2.81 8.10
C VAL A 7 -13.29 3.37 7.67
N ALA A 8 -13.09 4.66 7.90
CA ALA A 8 -11.81 5.32 7.67
C ALA A 8 -10.88 5.10 8.85
N ILE A 9 -9.61 4.79 8.58
CA ILE A 9 -8.56 5.04 9.57
C ILE A 9 -8.47 6.55 9.74
N SER A 10 -8.86 7.03 10.92
CA SER A 10 -8.85 8.46 11.24
C SER A 10 -7.45 9.04 11.04
N PRO A 11 -7.33 10.33 10.65
CA PRO A 11 -6.04 11.00 10.65
C PRO A 11 -5.39 10.78 12.02
N PHE A 12 -4.11 10.39 12.05
CA PHE A 12 -3.39 10.42 13.32
C PHE A 12 -3.35 11.87 13.76
N ASP A 13 -3.80 12.16 14.98
CA ASP A 13 -3.58 13.47 15.58
C ASP A 13 -2.10 13.79 15.40
N ALA A 14 -1.82 14.87 14.68
CA ALA A 14 -0.50 15.48 14.69
C ALA A 14 -0.33 16.01 16.12
N ALA A 15 0.07 15.14 17.04
CA ALA A 15 0.48 15.58 18.35
C ALA A 15 1.55 16.66 18.11
N PRO A 16 1.40 17.88 18.66
CA PRO A 16 2.46 18.86 18.59
C PRO A 16 3.72 18.17 19.12
N ALA A 17 4.82 18.29 18.38
CA ALA A 17 6.12 17.80 18.81
C ALA A 17 6.49 18.52 20.12
N SER A 18 6.03 17.97 21.25
CA SER A 18 6.45 18.40 22.57
C SER A 18 7.86 17.89 22.77
N PRO A 19 8.85 18.75 23.10
CA PRO A 19 10.26 18.38 23.09
C PRO A 19 10.70 17.53 24.30
N ALA A 20 9.78 16.83 24.96
CA ALA A 20 10.06 16.23 26.28
C ALA A 20 10.47 14.75 26.25
N ARG A 21 10.12 13.95 25.24
CA ARG A 21 10.69 12.62 24.92
C ARG A 21 10.47 12.30 23.45
N PRO A 22 11.44 11.73 22.71
CA PRO A 22 11.10 11.11 21.43
C PRO A 22 10.04 10.03 21.68
N GLY A 23 8.98 10.01 20.86
CA GLY A 23 7.99 8.93 20.89
C GLY A 23 8.62 7.58 20.51
N PRO A 24 7.90 6.46 20.66
CA PRO A 24 8.44 5.14 20.33
C PRO A 24 8.84 5.06 18.84
N ASP A 25 9.88 4.28 18.54
CA ASP A 25 10.35 4.00 17.18
C ASP A 25 9.41 3.04 16.43
N LEU A 26 8.79 2.12 17.17
CA LEU A 26 7.94 1.05 16.63
C LEU A 26 6.67 0.83 17.46
N SER A 27 5.52 0.72 16.80
CA SER A 27 4.27 0.25 17.41
C SER A 27 4.01 -1.18 16.94
N ILE A 28 3.80 -2.12 17.86
CA ILE A 28 3.47 -3.51 17.53
C ILE A 28 2.00 -3.75 17.87
N VAL A 29 1.18 -3.93 16.83
CA VAL A 29 -0.25 -4.17 16.93
C VAL A 29 -0.52 -5.66 16.92
N ILE A 30 -1.18 -6.14 17.98
CA ILE A 30 -1.55 -7.54 18.19
C ILE A 30 -3.07 -7.63 18.33
N PRO A 31 -3.80 -8.06 17.28
CA PRO A 31 -5.20 -8.45 17.40
C PRO A 31 -5.35 -9.64 18.37
N ALA A 32 -6.26 -9.55 19.33
CA ALA A 32 -6.47 -10.60 20.32
C ALA A 32 -7.96 -10.80 20.64
N MET A 33 -8.36 -12.07 20.78
CA MET A 33 -9.68 -12.48 21.23
C MET A 33 -9.58 -13.83 21.93
N ASN A 34 -9.70 -13.84 23.25
CA ASN A 34 -9.49 -15.03 24.09
C ASN A 34 -8.12 -15.68 23.88
N GLU A 35 -7.06 -14.86 23.97
CA GLU A 35 -5.67 -15.22 23.70
C GLU A 35 -4.80 -15.09 24.95
N LYS A 36 -5.38 -15.18 26.16
CA LYS A 36 -4.67 -14.95 27.42
C LYS A 36 -3.36 -15.75 27.49
N GLU A 37 -3.44 -17.07 27.40
CA GLU A 37 -2.29 -17.99 27.53
C GLU A 37 -1.19 -17.68 26.50
N ASN A 38 -1.59 -17.35 25.28
CA ASN A 38 -0.65 -17.03 24.20
C ASN A 38 0.06 -15.69 24.46
N LEU A 39 -0.66 -14.66 24.93
CA LEU A 39 -0.04 -13.38 25.29
C LEU A 39 0.91 -13.50 26.49
N GLU A 40 0.61 -14.41 27.43
CA GLU A 40 1.49 -14.66 28.58
C GLU A 40 2.88 -15.14 28.15
N LEU A 41 2.96 -15.87 27.03
CA LEU A 41 4.18 -16.38 26.43
C LEU A 41 4.81 -15.40 25.41
N LEU A 42 3.97 -14.76 24.59
CA LEU A 42 4.40 -13.91 23.49
C LEU A 42 5.05 -12.60 23.97
N LEU A 43 4.41 -11.91 24.92
CA LEU A 43 4.84 -10.56 25.31
C LEU A 43 6.24 -10.52 25.96
N PRO A 44 6.62 -11.47 26.84
CA PRO A 44 8.00 -11.52 27.35
C PRO A 44 9.04 -11.76 26.24
N ALA A 45 8.79 -12.72 25.35
CA ALA A 45 9.69 -13.03 24.23
C ALA A 45 9.82 -11.85 23.26
N LEU A 46 8.73 -11.12 23.03
CA LEU A 46 8.72 -9.93 22.19
C LEU A 46 9.58 -8.81 22.79
N LYS A 47 9.45 -8.58 24.09
CA LYS A 47 10.27 -7.59 24.81
C LYS A 47 11.76 -7.89 24.76
N GLU A 48 12.14 -9.16 24.84
CA GLU A 48 13.54 -9.58 24.71
C GLU A 48 14.10 -9.20 23.34
N VAL A 49 13.36 -9.48 22.26
CA VAL A 49 13.77 -9.12 20.90
C VAL A 49 13.83 -7.60 20.71
N ILE A 50 12.83 -6.85 21.20
CA ILE A 50 12.84 -5.38 21.15
C ILE A 50 14.08 -4.83 21.87
N SER A 51 14.39 -5.35 23.06
CA SER A 51 15.57 -4.96 23.81
C SER A 51 16.87 -5.26 23.06
N GLY A 52 16.95 -6.40 22.36
CA GLY A 52 18.09 -6.78 21.52
C GLY A 52 18.30 -5.86 20.32
N LEU A 53 17.23 -5.24 19.80
CA LEU A 53 17.29 -4.26 18.73
C LEU A 53 17.72 -2.86 19.19
N GLY A 54 17.67 -2.57 20.49
CA GLY A 54 18.03 -1.28 21.05
C GLY A 54 17.09 -0.13 20.64
N ILE A 55 15.80 -0.44 20.42
CA ILE A 55 14.77 0.54 20.01
C ILE A 55 13.73 0.73 21.11
N ASP A 56 13.05 1.89 21.13
CA ASP A 56 11.86 2.07 21.96
C ASP A 56 10.63 1.58 21.19
N ALA A 57 9.87 0.66 21.76
CA ALA A 57 8.68 0.12 21.12
C ALA A 57 7.49 0.07 22.08
N GLU A 58 6.32 0.42 21.56
CA GLU A 58 5.06 0.19 22.25
C GLU A 58 4.37 -1.05 21.71
N ILE A 59 3.82 -1.86 22.62
CA ILE A 59 3.01 -3.03 22.25
C ILE A 59 1.55 -2.65 22.50
N ILE A 60 0.72 -2.81 21.47
CA ILE A 60 -0.71 -2.48 21.47
C ILE A 60 -1.49 -3.77 21.23
N VAL A 61 -2.27 -4.18 22.22
CA VAL A 61 -3.17 -5.33 22.10
C VAL A 61 -4.58 -4.81 21.79
N ALA A 62 -5.07 -5.08 20.59
CA ALA A 62 -6.42 -4.73 20.18
C ALA A 62 -7.38 -5.86 20.57
N ASP A 63 -8.08 -5.68 21.69
CA ASP A 63 -8.94 -6.70 22.28
C ASP A 63 -10.35 -6.67 21.70
N GLY A 64 -10.78 -7.82 21.18
CA GLY A 64 -12.07 -8.02 20.54
C GLY A 64 -13.29 -8.12 21.47
N GLY A 65 -13.12 -7.95 22.78
CA GLY A 65 -14.12 -8.26 23.79
C GLY A 65 -13.92 -9.65 24.40
N SER A 66 -12.68 -9.95 24.81
CA SER A 66 -12.32 -11.24 25.40
C SER A 66 -12.99 -11.46 26.76
N THR A 67 -13.28 -12.73 27.10
CA THR A 67 -13.89 -13.13 28.39
C THR A 67 -12.98 -14.00 29.25
N ASP A 68 -11.74 -14.24 28.82
CA ASP A 68 -10.77 -15.13 29.48
C ASP A 68 -9.70 -14.39 30.31
N GLY A 69 -9.77 -13.06 30.37
CA GLY A 69 -8.76 -12.21 31.02
C GLY A 69 -7.60 -11.79 30.12
N THR A 70 -7.73 -11.90 28.78
CA THR A 70 -6.76 -11.39 27.79
C THR A 70 -6.32 -9.93 28.06
N PRO A 71 -7.22 -8.96 28.33
CA PRO A 71 -6.82 -7.58 28.64
C PRO A 71 -5.88 -7.47 29.84
N ASP A 72 -6.20 -8.16 30.94
CA ASP A 72 -5.40 -8.11 32.17
C ASP A 72 -4.03 -8.73 31.95
N ALA A 73 -3.97 -9.87 31.24
CA ALA A 73 -2.72 -10.55 30.91
C ALA A 73 -1.78 -9.69 30.05
N ALA A 74 -2.35 -8.89 29.14
CA ALA A 74 -1.62 -7.93 28.33
C ALA A 74 -1.13 -6.71 29.14
N ALA A 75 -2.03 -6.10 29.91
CA ALA A 75 -1.75 -4.87 30.68
C ALA A 75 -0.70 -5.11 31.78
N THR A 76 -0.82 -6.22 32.52
CA THR A 76 0.16 -6.61 33.56
C THR A 76 1.56 -6.86 32.97
N ARG A 77 1.65 -7.21 31.69
CA ARG A 77 2.89 -7.36 30.94
C ARG A 77 3.27 -6.10 30.17
N GLY A 78 2.70 -4.95 30.50
CA GLY A 78 3.11 -3.65 29.97
C GLY A 78 2.72 -3.38 28.51
N ALA A 79 1.81 -4.17 27.94
CA ALA A 79 1.17 -3.82 26.68
C ALA A 79 0.01 -2.86 26.94
N ARG A 80 -0.22 -1.93 26.01
CA ARG A 80 -1.40 -1.06 26.04
C ARG A 80 -2.57 -1.79 25.38
N VAL A 81 -3.63 -2.02 26.16
CA VAL A 81 -4.85 -2.64 25.64
C VAL A 81 -5.75 -1.57 25.06
N VAL A 82 -6.26 -1.80 23.86
CA VAL A 82 -7.24 -0.92 23.20
C VAL A 82 -8.47 -1.74 22.83
N PRO A 83 -9.69 -1.22 23.12
CA PRO A 83 -10.90 -1.94 22.77
C PRO A 83 -11.13 -1.88 21.25
N GLN A 84 -11.44 -3.01 20.67
CA GLN A 84 -11.91 -3.12 19.30
C GLN A 84 -13.38 -2.65 19.23
N ILE A 85 -13.64 -1.60 18.45
CA ILE A 85 -15.01 -1.08 18.23
C ILE A 85 -15.71 -1.85 17.10
N GLU A 86 -15.03 -1.96 15.96
CA GLU A 86 -15.55 -2.63 14.77
C GLU A 86 -15.30 -4.12 14.83
N ARG A 87 -16.24 -4.97 14.41
CA ARG A 87 -16.08 -6.44 14.49
C ARG A 87 -15.05 -7.01 13.50
N GLY A 88 -14.53 -8.20 13.83
CA GLY A 88 -13.69 -9.01 12.97
C GLY A 88 -12.21 -8.61 12.98
N TYR A 89 -11.36 -9.39 12.30
CA TYR A 89 -9.91 -9.16 12.28
C TYR A 89 -9.55 -7.76 11.76
N GLY A 90 -10.24 -7.29 10.71
CA GLY A 90 -10.05 -5.94 10.18
C GLY A 90 -10.36 -4.85 11.22
N GLY A 91 -11.38 -5.05 12.06
CA GLY A 91 -11.70 -4.09 13.11
C GLY A 91 -10.66 -3.99 14.22
N ALA A 92 -10.03 -5.12 14.59
CA ALA A 92 -8.90 -5.13 15.52
C ALA A 92 -7.70 -4.36 14.95
N LEU A 93 -7.38 -4.57 13.65
CA LEU A 93 -6.34 -3.83 12.96
C LEU A 93 -6.63 -2.32 12.96
N LEU A 94 -7.86 -1.90 12.64
CA LEU A 94 -8.25 -0.49 12.67
C LEU A 94 -8.03 0.14 14.06
N ALA A 95 -8.45 -0.55 15.13
CA ALA A 95 -8.28 -0.07 16.49
C ALA A 95 -6.80 0.06 16.87
N GLY A 96 -5.98 -0.95 16.54
CA GLY A 96 -4.54 -0.94 16.78
C GLY A 96 -3.80 0.13 15.97
N PHE A 97 -4.15 0.29 14.70
CA PHE A 97 -3.60 1.34 13.84
C PHE A 97 -3.92 2.72 14.40
N ALA A 98 -5.19 3.00 14.69
CA ALA A 98 -5.63 4.28 15.27
C ALA A 98 -4.89 4.61 16.58
N ALA A 99 -4.58 3.59 17.38
CA ALA A 99 -3.84 3.75 18.62
C ALA A 99 -2.33 3.97 18.44
N SER A 100 -1.74 3.61 17.29
CA SER A 100 -0.29 3.60 17.07
C SER A 100 0.32 5.00 17.01
N ARG A 101 1.41 5.23 17.75
CA ARG A 101 2.09 6.55 17.83
C ARG A 101 3.43 6.58 17.11
N ALA A 102 4.05 5.42 16.88
CA ALA A 102 5.38 5.31 16.27
C ALA A 102 5.38 5.60 14.76
N PRO A 103 6.51 6.01 14.16
CA PRO A 103 6.62 6.16 12.72
C PRO A 103 6.47 4.84 11.94
N TYR A 104 6.74 3.70 12.59
CA TYR A 104 6.55 2.36 12.02
C TYR A 104 5.54 1.55 12.82
N VAL A 105 4.73 0.76 12.12
CA VAL A 105 3.74 -0.13 12.74
C VAL A 105 3.99 -1.55 12.24
N ILE A 106 4.14 -2.50 13.15
CA ILE A 106 4.14 -3.93 12.84
C ILE A 106 2.80 -4.54 13.26
N THR A 107 2.22 -5.39 12.42
CA THR A 107 1.12 -6.27 12.80
C THR A 107 1.63 -7.67 13.09
N MET A 108 1.14 -8.30 14.16
CA MET A 108 1.52 -9.65 14.56
C MET A 108 0.35 -10.37 15.23
N ASP A 109 0.02 -11.57 14.77
CA ASP A 109 -0.98 -12.42 15.43
C ASP A 109 -0.53 -12.91 16.82
N ALA A 110 -1.50 -13.06 17.74
CA ALA A 110 -1.25 -13.49 19.11
C ALA A 110 -0.90 -15.00 19.24
N ASP A 111 -1.27 -15.84 18.27
CA ASP A 111 -1.28 -17.32 18.33
C ASP A 111 0.10 -18.01 18.29
N LEU A 112 1.19 -17.26 18.54
CA LEU A 112 2.58 -17.71 18.49
C LEU A 112 3.05 -18.25 17.12
N SER A 113 2.25 -18.08 16.06
CA SER A 113 2.67 -18.48 14.70
C SER A 113 3.75 -17.57 14.13
N HIS A 114 3.79 -16.32 14.61
CA HIS A 114 4.82 -15.33 14.32
C HIS A 114 5.91 -15.37 15.38
N ARG A 115 7.10 -15.80 14.99
CA ARG A 115 8.25 -15.78 15.90
C ARG A 115 8.74 -14.35 16.06
N PRO A 116 8.94 -13.86 17.30
CA PRO A 116 9.48 -12.52 17.54
C PRO A 116 10.79 -12.23 16.79
N VAL A 117 11.67 -13.23 16.57
CA VAL A 117 12.94 -13.04 15.83
C VAL A 117 12.77 -12.47 14.40
N VAL A 118 11.60 -12.69 13.79
CA VAL A 118 11.30 -12.17 12.44
C VAL A 118 11.06 -10.67 12.45
N LEU A 119 10.71 -10.12 13.62
CA LEU A 119 10.64 -8.68 13.84
C LEU A 119 11.98 -8.03 13.51
N GLU A 120 13.10 -8.67 13.85
CA GLU A 120 14.44 -8.16 13.52
C GLU A 120 14.64 -8.03 12.01
N GLU A 121 14.16 -9.01 11.24
CA GLU A 121 14.29 -9.04 9.79
C GLU A 121 13.43 -7.96 9.13
N LEU A 122 12.17 -7.82 9.57
CA LEU A 122 11.28 -6.74 9.14
C LEU A 122 11.87 -5.37 9.49
N TRP A 123 12.39 -5.23 10.70
CA TRP A 123 13.01 -3.99 11.16
C TRP A 123 14.24 -3.64 10.34
N ARG A 124 15.09 -4.61 9.99
CA ARG A 124 16.26 -4.39 9.12
C ARG A 124 15.86 -3.85 7.75
N HIS A 125 14.79 -4.35 7.16
CA HIS A 125 14.31 -3.99 5.82
C HIS A 125 13.30 -2.82 5.79
N ARG A 126 13.08 -2.13 6.92
CA ARG A 126 12.08 -1.04 7.06
C ARG A 126 12.23 0.14 6.09
N HIS A 127 13.36 0.24 5.40
CA HIS A 127 13.66 1.29 4.42
C HIS A 127 13.57 0.81 2.97
N ASP A 128 13.40 -0.50 2.75
CA ASP A 128 13.38 -1.12 1.41
C ASP A 128 11.99 -1.04 0.75
N GLY A 129 10.99 -0.57 1.49
CA GLY A 129 9.64 -0.29 1.02
C GLY A 129 8.85 0.55 2.02
N ASP A 130 7.61 0.88 1.66
CA ASP A 130 6.65 1.52 2.55
C ASP A 130 5.87 0.48 3.36
N VAL A 131 5.71 -0.72 2.78
CA VAL A 131 5.25 -1.94 3.46
C VAL A 131 6.29 -3.04 3.26
N VAL A 132 6.67 -3.70 4.34
CA VAL A 132 7.52 -4.90 4.31
C VAL A 132 6.72 -6.08 4.82
N ILE A 133 6.61 -7.12 4.00
CA ILE A 133 5.83 -8.32 4.30
C ILE A 133 6.79 -9.46 4.65
N ALA A 134 6.58 -10.09 5.80
CA ALA A 134 7.19 -11.40 6.08
C ALA A 134 6.43 -12.46 5.25
N SER A 135 7.03 -12.86 4.14
CA SER A 135 6.40 -13.63 3.07
C SER A 135 6.81 -15.09 3.12
N ARG A 136 5.81 -15.97 3.02
CA ARG A 136 5.99 -17.43 2.99
C ARG A 136 6.28 -17.97 1.60
N TYR A 137 6.08 -17.16 0.56
CA TYR A 137 6.04 -17.60 -0.83
C TYR A 137 7.14 -16.98 -1.72
N VAL A 138 8.02 -16.16 -1.14
CA VAL A 138 9.30 -15.76 -1.75
C VAL A 138 10.35 -16.87 -1.61
N PRO A 139 11.44 -16.84 -2.41
CA PRO A 139 12.56 -17.77 -2.21
C PRO A 139 13.05 -17.77 -0.76
N SER A 140 13.32 -18.95 -0.19
CA SER A 140 13.67 -19.16 1.22
C SER A 140 12.54 -18.90 2.24
N GLY A 141 11.34 -18.52 1.78
CA GLY A 141 10.13 -18.52 2.60
C GLY A 141 9.56 -19.93 2.78
N GLU A 142 9.00 -20.21 3.96
CA GLU A 142 8.43 -21.50 4.29
C GLU A 142 7.09 -21.35 5.03
N ALA A 143 6.14 -22.25 4.76
CA ALA A 143 4.84 -22.26 5.42
C ALA A 143 4.55 -23.60 6.05
N ASP A 144 4.99 -23.88 7.28
CA ASP A 144 4.74 -25.14 7.97
C ASP A 144 3.29 -25.24 8.50
N VAL A 145 2.36 -25.47 7.56
CA VAL A 145 0.93 -25.70 7.76
C VAL A 145 0.52 -26.98 7.02
N GLY A 146 -0.56 -27.62 7.46
CA GLY A 146 -1.11 -28.79 6.77
C GLY A 146 -1.31 -28.55 5.26
N GLY A 147 -0.92 -29.52 4.44
CA GLY A 147 -0.77 -29.36 2.98
C GLY A 147 -1.98 -28.76 2.26
N PHE A 148 -3.20 -29.11 2.67
CA PHE A 148 -4.44 -28.54 2.10
C PHE A 148 -4.59 -27.04 2.38
N ARG A 149 -4.32 -26.58 3.61
CA ARG A 149 -4.36 -25.13 3.94
C ARG A 149 -3.26 -24.37 3.21
N ARG A 150 -2.06 -24.97 3.09
CA ARG A 150 -0.95 -24.40 2.30
C ARG A 150 -1.38 -24.18 0.85
N LEU A 151 -2.02 -25.19 0.25
CA LEU A 151 -2.51 -25.14 -1.11
C LEU A 151 -3.59 -24.06 -1.27
N LEU A 152 -4.59 -24.00 -0.39
CA LEU A 152 -5.65 -22.99 -0.45
C LEU A 152 -5.08 -21.57 -0.35
N SER A 153 -4.18 -21.31 0.60
CA SER A 153 -3.55 -19.99 0.73
C SER A 153 -2.71 -19.65 -0.51
N ARG A 154 -1.96 -20.60 -1.06
CA ARG A 154 -1.20 -20.37 -2.30
C ARG A 154 -2.11 -20.07 -3.49
N VAL A 155 -3.22 -20.80 -3.66
CA VAL A 155 -4.19 -20.55 -4.72
C VAL A 155 -4.79 -19.15 -4.57
N LEU A 156 -5.17 -18.75 -3.36
CA LEU A 156 -5.71 -17.42 -3.08
C LEU A 156 -4.72 -16.31 -3.46
N ASN A 157 -3.48 -16.39 -2.97
CA ASN A 157 -2.44 -15.40 -3.27
C ASN A 157 -2.12 -15.31 -4.76
N VAL A 158 -2.02 -16.45 -5.44
CA VAL A 158 -1.79 -16.49 -6.89
C VAL A 158 -2.97 -15.90 -7.67
N THR A 159 -4.20 -16.16 -7.21
CA THR A 159 -5.40 -15.62 -7.85
C THR A 159 -5.43 -14.10 -7.72
N TYR A 160 -5.25 -13.58 -6.52
CA TYR A 160 -5.23 -12.14 -6.25
C TYR A 160 -4.09 -11.43 -6.98
N SER A 161 -2.86 -11.91 -6.84
CA SER A 161 -1.70 -11.28 -7.48
C SER A 161 -1.85 -11.21 -9.00
N ARG A 162 -2.34 -12.27 -9.65
CA ARG A 162 -2.56 -12.28 -11.11
C ARG A 162 -3.76 -11.42 -11.52
N ALA A 163 -4.92 -11.61 -10.89
CA ALA A 163 -6.14 -10.90 -11.27
C ALA A 163 -6.02 -9.38 -11.07
N LEU A 164 -5.18 -8.94 -10.14
CA LEU A 164 -5.01 -7.53 -9.77
C LEU A 164 -3.67 -6.95 -10.25
N SER A 165 -2.86 -7.74 -10.97
CA SER A 165 -1.52 -7.37 -11.47
C SER A 165 -0.64 -6.77 -10.38
N LEU A 166 -0.49 -7.49 -9.25
CA LEU A 166 0.26 -7.03 -8.08
C LEU A 166 1.64 -7.69 -8.04
N PRO A 167 2.72 -6.95 -7.72
CA PRO A 167 4.07 -7.48 -7.64
C PRO A 167 4.36 -8.15 -6.28
N VAL A 168 3.40 -8.89 -5.72
CA VAL A 168 3.50 -9.52 -4.38
C VAL A 168 3.06 -10.97 -4.41
N LYS A 169 3.72 -11.82 -3.59
CA LYS A 169 3.47 -13.26 -3.51
C LYS A 169 2.66 -13.67 -2.28
N ASP A 170 2.68 -12.89 -1.19
CA ASP A 170 1.96 -13.21 0.05
C ASP A 170 1.10 -12.04 0.58
N LEU A 171 -0.04 -11.81 -0.06
CA LEU A 171 -1.06 -10.85 0.37
C LEU A 171 -1.83 -11.28 1.63
N SER A 172 -1.68 -12.54 2.05
CA SER A 172 -2.42 -13.10 3.18
C SER A 172 -1.59 -13.18 4.47
N SER A 173 -0.31 -12.80 4.43
CA SER A 173 0.53 -12.72 5.62
C SER A 173 0.07 -11.55 6.49
N GLY A 174 -0.27 -11.84 7.76
CA GLY A 174 -0.60 -10.83 8.77
C GLY A 174 0.64 -10.19 9.39
N PHE A 175 1.84 -10.73 9.14
CA PHE A 175 3.08 -10.19 9.70
C PHE A 175 3.71 -9.18 8.74
N ARG A 176 3.45 -7.90 8.99
CA ARG A 176 3.89 -6.81 8.12
C ARG A 176 4.37 -5.63 8.93
N LEU A 177 5.38 -4.94 8.41
CA LEU A 177 5.79 -3.61 8.83
C LEU A 177 5.23 -2.59 7.85
N TYR A 178 4.64 -1.52 8.37
CA TYR A 178 4.11 -0.39 7.63
C TYR A 178 4.81 0.88 8.09
N ARG A 179 5.06 1.83 7.18
CA ARG A 179 5.19 3.23 7.58
C ARG A 179 3.84 3.72 8.06
N ARG A 180 3.77 4.32 9.25
CA ARG A 180 2.49 4.68 9.87
C ARG A 180 1.66 5.61 8.98
N ASN A 181 2.29 6.62 8.37
CA ASN A 181 1.59 7.62 7.56
C ASN A 181 0.79 7.05 6.37
N ILE A 182 1.16 5.89 5.82
CA ILE A 182 0.44 5.28 4.69
C ILE A 182 -0.87 4.61 5.12
N LEU A 183 -1.03 4.34 6.42
CA LEU A 183 -2.25 3.77 6.98
C LEU A 183 -3.34 4.83 7.12
N GLN A 184 -3.00 6.12 7.07
CA GLN A 184 -3.97 7.20 7.17
C GLN A 184 -4.90 7.22 5.95
N GLY A 185 -6.20 7.39 6.18
CA GLY A 185 -7.18 7.54 5.11
C GLY A 185 -7.53 6.25 4.36
N ILE A 186 -6.99 5.09 4.77
CA ILE A 186 -7.46 3.80 4.24
C ILE A 186 -8.90 3.59 4.68
N LEU A 187 -9.78 3.50 3.67
CA LEU A 187 -11.19 3.18 3.83
C LEU A 187 -11.38 1.66 3.78
N LEU A 188 -11.43 1.04 4.96
CA LEU A 188 -11.57 -0.41 5.08
C LEU A 188 -13.05 -0.80 5.06
N GLN A 189 -13.38 -1.79 4.22
CA GLN A 189 -14.74 -2.35 4.15
C GLN A 189 -14.77 -3.80 4.60
N SER A 190 -13.72 -4.56 4.29
CA SER A 190 -13.55 -5.94 4.74
C SER A 190 -13.34 -6.02 6.24
N ARG A 191 -14.05 -6.95 6.88
CA ARG A 191 -14.05 -7.12 8.34
C ARG A 191 -13.35 -8.40 8.78
N ASP A 192 -13.28 -9.40 7.91
CA ASP A 192 -12.64 -10.67 8.21
C ASP A 192 -11.15 -10.59 7.81
N PHE A 193 -10.49 -11.74 7.62
CA PHE A 193 -9.08 -11.81 7.25
C PHE A 193 -8.77 -11.15 5.90
N ASP A 194 -9.76 -11.03 5.02
CA ASP A 194 -9.68 -10.35 3.72
C ASP A 194 -9.40 -8.84 3.83
N ALA A 195 -9.45 -8.28 5.05
CA ALA A 195 -8.94 -6.95 5.35
C ALA A 195 -7.44 -6.80 5.06
N LEU A 196 -6.65 -7.86 5.24
CA LEU A 196 -5.20 -7.85 4.98
C LEU A 196 -4.92 -7.58 3.50
N GLU A 197 -5.64 -8.26 2.61
CA GLU A 197 -5.58 -8.07 1.17
C GLU A 197 -6.05 -6.66 0.80
N GLU A 198 -7.21 -6.22 1.31
CA GLU A 198 -7.75 -4.90 0.99
C GLU A 198 -6.78 -3.77 1.38
N ILE A 199 -6.21 -3.79 2.57
CA ILE A 199 -5.23 -2.79 3.03
C ILE A 199 -4.05 -2.74 2.06
N LEU A 200 -3.46 -3.89 1.75
CA LEU A 200 -2.28 -3.97 0.89
C LEU A 200 -2.57 -3.49 -0.54
N ILE A 201 -3.71 -3.88 -1.09
CA ILE A 201 -4.10 -3.51 -2.45
C ILE A 201 -4.37 -2.02 -2.55
N ARG A 202 -5.01 -1.42 -1.54
CA ARG A 202 -5.24 0.03 -1.48
C ARG A 202 -3.94 0.81 -1.37
N ILE A 203 -3.02 0.36 -0.51
CA ILE A 203 -1.68 0.97 -0.38
C ILE A 203 -0.95 0.92 -1.73
N HIS A 204 -0.95 -0.23 -2.40
CA HIS A 204 -0.30 -0.37 -3.71
C HIS A 204 -1.00 0.47 -4.79
N ALA A 205 -2.34 0.52 -4.79
CA ALA A 205 -3.11 1.36 -5.72
C ALA A 205 -2.88 2.85 -5.50
N ASP A 206 -2.51 3.28 -4.28
CA ASP A 206 -2.09 4.65 -3.99
C ASP A 206 -0.60 4.92 -4.33
N GLY A 207 0.09 3.96 -4.97
CA GLY A 207 1.43 4.15 -5.50
C GLY A 207 2.57 3.93 -4.50
N TRP A 208 2.29 3.39 -3.32
CA TRP A 208 3.31 3.04 -2.32
C TRP A 208 4.01 1.73 -2.67
N GLN A 209 5.26 1.60 -2.22
CA GLN A 209 6.13 0.46 -2.52
C GLN A 209 5.96 -0.66 -1.51
N VAL A 210 5.90 -1.90 -2.01
CA VAL A 210 5.79 -3.11 -1.19
C VAL A 210 7.04 -3.96 -1.40
N HIS A 211 7.63 -4.40 -0.29
CA HIS A 211 8.78 -5.29 -0.25
C HIS A 211 8.42 -6.59 0.49
N GLU A 212 8.97 -7.72 0.06
CA GLU A 212 8.75 -9.03 0.69
C GLU A 212 10.07 -9.62 1.16
N VAL A 213 10.14 -9.98 2.44
CA VAL A 213 11.28 -10.69 3.05
C VAL A 213 10.89 -12.14 3.36
N PRO A 214 11.80 -13.11 3.23
CA PRO A 214 11.49 -14.50 3.50
C PRO A 214 11.20 -14.74 4.98
N PHE A 215 10.18 -15.56 5.26
CA PHE A 215 9.83 -15.97 6.61
C PHE A 215 9.37 -17.43 6.65
N ARG A 216 9.74 -18.13 7.73
CA ARG A 216 9.26 -19.48 8.06
C ARG A 216 8.08 -19.43 9.04
N TYR A 217 6.87 -19.53 8.51
CA TYR A 217 5.64 -19.64 9.29
C TYR A 217 5.50 -21.04 9.88
N MET A 218 5.12 -21.14 11.16
CA MET A 218 4.82 -22.42 11.82
C MET A 218 3.45 -22.37 12.46
N SER A 219 2.56 -23.30 12.08
CA SER A 219 1.22 -23.35 12.67
C SER A 219 1.23 -24.07 14.02
N ARG A 220 0.79 -23.42 15.09
CA ARG A 220 0.41 -24.07 16.35
C ARG A 220 -1.11 -24.10 16.49
N GLY A 221 -1.79 -24.96 15.72
CA GLY A 221 -3.21 -25.21 15.94
C GLY A 221 -4.05 -25.61 14.73
N SER A 222 -4.80 -26.70 14.88
CA SER A 222 -5.67 -27.26 13.86
C SER A 222 -7.15 -27.01 14.16
N GLY A 223 -7.67 -25.81 13.91
CA GLY A 223 -9.13 -25.58 13.90
C GLY A 223 -9.78 -25.96 12.56
N LYS A 224 -10.54 -27.05 12.47
CA LYS A 224 -11.32 -27.42 11.28
C LYS A 224 -12.73 -26.82 11.35
N SER A 225 -13.19 -26.15 10.29
CA SER A 225 -14.62 -26.03 9.99
C SER A 225 -14.85 -25.71 8.52
N HIS A 226 -15.39 -26.67 7.75
CA HIS A 226 -15.74 -26.50 6.33
C HIS A 226 -16.79 -25.41 6.10
N ALA A 227 -17.73 -25.22 7.04
CA ALA A 227 -18.76 -24.16 6.92
C ALA A 227 -18.14 -22.75 6.96
N ARG A 228 -17.02 -22.56 7.67
CA ARG A 228 -16.29 -21.29 7.67
C ARG A 228 -15.59 -21.05 6.34
N LEU A 229 -15.10 -22.10 5.66
CA LEU A 229 -14.40 -21.96 4.37
C LEU A 229 -15.27 -21.35 3.27
N LEU A 230 -16.55 -21.74 3.17
CA LEU A 230 -17.46 -21.17 2.17
C LEU A 230 -17.76 -19.69 2.47
N LYS A 231 -18.03 -19.34 3.73
CA LYS A 231 -18.24 -17.96 4.16
C LYS A 231 -17.00 -17.10 3.89
N PHE A 232 -15.81 -17.61 4.22
CA PHE A 232 -14.55 -16.95 3.90
C PHE A 232 -14.40 -16.77 2.39
N GLY A 233 -14.60 -17.83 1.60
CA GLY A 233 -14.52 -17.78 0.14
C GLY A 233 -15.41 -16.70 -0.48
N TRP A 234 -16.64 -16.54 0.02
CA TRP A 234 -17.54 -15.47 -0.43
C TRP A 234 -17.05 -14.08 -0.06
N SER A 235 -16.51 -13.89 1.16
CA SER A 235 -15.92 -12.59 1.56
C SER A 235 -14.73 -12.23 0.68
N TYR A 236 -13.81 -13.17 0.48
CA TYR A 236 -12.67 -13.00 -0.42
C TYR A 236 -13.10 -12.74 -1.87
N LEU A 237 -14.19 -13.36 -2.36
CA LEU A 237 -14.68 -13.06 -3.71
C LEU A 237 -15.21 -11.63 -3.83
N LYS A 238 -16.03 -11.18 -2.87
CA LYS A 238 -16.53 -9.78 -2.84
C LYS A 238 -15.37 -8.78 -2.80
N THR A 239 -14.39 -9.04 -1.95
CA THR A 239 -13.18 -8.22 -1.82
C THR A 239 -12.38 -8.20 -3.12
N LEU A 240 -12.22 -9.35 -3.78
CA LEU A 240 -11.55 -9.44 -5.08
C LEU A 240 -12.26 -8.58 -6.14
N VAL A 241 -13.59 -8.65 -6.23
CA VAL A 241 -14.37 -7.84 -7.20
C VAL A 241 -14.21 -6.35 -6.93
N ARG A 242 -14.35 -5.91 -5.67
CA ARG A 242 -14.16 -4.50 -5.28
C ARG A 242 -12.74 -4.01 -5.59
N MET A 243 -11.75 -4.82 -5.26
CA MET A 243 -10.35 -4.50 -5.51
C MET A 243 -10.00 -4.52 -7.00
N TRP A 244 -10.65 -5.39 -7.77
CA TRP A 244 -10.54 -5.40 -9.23
C TRP A 244 -11.12 -4.11 -9.84
N GLN A 245 -12.25 -3.61 -9.34
CA GLN A 245 -12.80 -2.32 -9.76
C GLN A 245 -11.83 -1.17 -9.46
N LEU A 246 -11.26 -1.13 -8.24
CA LEU A 246 -10.26 -0.13 -7.86
C LEU A 246 -9.04 -0.19 -8.79
N ARG A 247 -8.48 -1.38 -8.99
CA ARG A 247 -7.28 -1.61 -9.81
C ARG A 247 -7.53 -1.33 -11.30
N ASN A 248 -8.76 -1.46 -11.79
CA ASN A 248 -9.08 -1.14 -13.19
C ASN A 248 -9.72 0.25 -13.36
N SER A 249 -9.49 1.15 -12.41
CA SER A 249 -9.88 2.55 -12.48
C SER A 249 -8.65 3.47 -12.46
N VAL A 250 -8.83 4.70 -12.95
CA VAL A 250 -7.83 5.78 -12.89
C VAL A 250 -7.43 6.18 -11.46
N ALA A 251 -8.14 5.67 -10.45
CA ALA A 251 -7.74 5.84 -9.05
C ALA A 251 -6.46 5.05 -8.71
N SER A 252 -6.19 3.95 -9.42
CA SER A 252 -4.95 3.20 -9.26
C SER A 252 -3.80 3.95 -9.91
N ALA A 253 -2.76 4.25 -9.13
CA ALA A 253 -1.61 5.05 -9.57
C ALA A 253 -0.94 4.49 -10.84
N ASP A 254 -0.80 3.18 -10.92
CA ASP A 254 -0.17 2.45 -12.04
C ASP A 254 -1.11 2.13 -13.22
N TYR A 255 -2.33 2.69 -13.23
CA TYR A 255 -3.34 2.35 -14.23
C TYR A 255 -2.85 2.63 -15.66
N ASP A 256 -2.31 3.82 -15.90
CA ASP A 256 -1.87 4.27 -17.23
C ASP A 256 -0.73 3.38 -17.75
N TYR A 257 0.21 3.03 -16.85
CA TYR A 257 1.30 2.11 -17.15
C TYR A 257 0.79 0.73 -17.60
N ARG A 258 -0.21 0.18 -16.91
CA ARG A 258 -0.80 -1.13 -17.23
C ARG A 258 -1.72 -1.08 -18.45
N ALA A 259 -2.36 0.05 -18.71
CA ALA A 259 -3.27 0.22 -19.86
C ALA A 259 -2.55 -0.04 -21.19
N PHE A 260 -1.24 0.23 -21.26
CA PHE A 260 -0.39 -0.07 -22.42
C PHE A 260 -0.33 -1.57 -22.79
N ASP A 261 -0.46 -2.45 -21.79
CA ASP A 261 -0.48 -3.91 -21.97
C ASP A 261 -1.87 -4.49 -21.62
N SER A 262 -2.92 -3.67 -21.74
CA SER A 262 -4.28 -4.05 -21.39
C SER A 262 -4.73 -5.32 -22.14
N PRO A 263 -5.46 -6.22 -21.47
CA PRO A 263 -6.13 -7.33 -22.15
C PRO A 263 -7.25 -6.84 -23.09
N ILE A 264 -7.77 -5.64 -22.87
CA ILE A 264 -8.78 -5.01 -23.73
C ILE A 264 -8.06 -4.47 -24.98
N TRP A 265 -8.30 -5.11 -26.12
CA TRP A 265 -7.55 -4.85 -27.36
C TRP A 265 -7.64 -3.39 -27.84
N LEU A 266 -8.82 -2.75 -27.74
CA LEU A 266 -9.01 -1.34 -28.12
C LEU A 266 -8.18 -0.41 -27.25
N GLN A 267 -8.27 -0.58 -25.92
CA GLN A 267 -7.51 0.23 -24.98
C GLN A 267 -6.01 0.10 -25.25
N ARG A 268 -5.52 -1.14 -25.40
CA ARG A 268 -4.11 -1.41 -25.73
C ARG A 268 -3.70 -0.77 -27.04
N TYR A 269 -4.52 -0.88 -28.09
CA TYR A 269 -4.24 -0.27 -29.39
C TYR A 269 -4.08 1.25 -29.28
N TRP A 270 -5.04 1.93 -28.65
CA TRP A 270 -5.00 3.39 -28.49
C TRP A 270 -3.82 3.86 -27.65
N GLN A 271 -3.53 3.17 -26.55
CA GLN A 271 -2.38 3.47 -25.70
C GLN A 271 -1.05 3.36 -26.45
N ARG A 272 -0.88 2.28 -27.24
CA ARG A 272 0.33 2.06 -28.06
C ARG A 272 0.43 3.05 -29.22
N LYS A 273 -0.68 3.39 -29.87
CA LYS A 273 -0.67 4.36 -30.96
C LYS A 273 -0.39 5.78 -30.48
N ARG A 274 -0.97 6.19 -29.36
CA ARG A 274 -0.65 7.48 -28.73
C ARG A 274 0.82 7.54 -28.34
N HIS A 275 1.34 6.48 -27.72
CA HIS A 275 2.76 6.37 -27.39
C HIS A 275 3.67 6.53 -28.62
N GLU A 276 3.42 5.78 -29.69
CA GLU A 276 4.17 5.86 -30.96
C GLU A 276 4.15 7.29 -31.54
N ILE A 277 2.96 7.89 -31.66
CA ILE A 277 2.78 9.23 -32.24
C ILE A 277 3.48 10.31 -31.42
N VAL A 278 3.34 10.28 -30.09
CA VAL A 278 3.95 11.29 -29.22
C VAL A 278 5.48 11.20 -29.28
N LEU A 279 6.04 9.99 -29.22
CA LEU A 279 7.49 9.79 -29.33
C LEU A 279 8.04 10.26 -30.69
N ASP A 280 7.26 10.12 -31.76
CA ASP A 280 7.63 10.61 -33.08
C ASP A 280 7.65 12.14 -33.15
N PHE A 281 6.67 12.83 -32.57
CA PHE A 281 6.63 14.29 -32.55
C PHE A 281 7.78 14.94 -31.75
N VAL A 282 8.23 14.28 -30.68
CA VAL A 282 9.31 14.80 -29.83
C VAL A 282 10.68 14.22 -30.16
N ARG A 283 10.78 13.46 -31.26
CA ARG A 283 12.04 12.86 -31.71
C ARG A 283 13.11 13.93 -31.94
N GLY A 284 14.27 13.74 -31.33
CA GLY A 284 15.42 14.65 -31.45
C GLY A 284 15.34 15.91 -30.58
N LYS A 285 14.28 16.10 -29.80
CA LYS A 285 14.16 17.18 -28.81
C LYS A 285 14.97 16.83 -27.56
N LYS A 286 15.62 17.83 -26.94
CA LYS A 286 16.51 17.59 -25.78
C LYS A 286 15.82 17.92 -24.47
N ALA A 287 15.12 19.05 -24.42
CA ALA A 287 14.33 19.49 -23.28
C ALA A 287 12.85 19.25 -23.56
N ILE A 288 12.28 18.24 -22.90
CA ILE A 288 10.87 17.83 -23.07
C ILE A 288 10.16 17.95 -21.73
N LEU A 289 8.96 18.54 -21.73
CA LEU A 289 8.03 18.52 -20.60
C LEU A 289 6.81 17.67 -20.99
N ASP A 290 6.40 16.76 -20.11
CA ASP A 290 5.16 16.00 -20.23
C ASP A 290 4.19 16.42 -19.13
N ILE A 291 3.18 17.21 -19.49
CA ILE A 291 2.16 17.77 -18.60
C ILE A 291 1.03 16.75 -18.46
N GLY A 292 0.72 16.39 -17.21
CA GLY A 292 -0.20 15.32 -16.92
C GLY A 292 0.36 13.95 -17.25
N CYS A 293 1.67 13.76 -17.04
CA CYS A 293 2.39 12.56 -17.48
C CYS A 293 1.80 11.25 -16.90
N GLY A 294 1.04 11.35 -15.81
CA GLY A 294 0.44 10.23 -15.11
C GLY A 294 1.48 9.19 -14.72
N THR A 295 1.22 7.95 -15.09
CA THR A 295 2.20 6.86 -15.06
C THR A 295 2.41 6.23 -16.43
N SER A 296 2.14 6.98 -17.49
CA SER A 296 2.13 6.47 -18.86
C SER A 296 3.51 5.92 -19.29
N ARG A 297 3.52 5.07 -20.32
CA ARG A 297 4.78 4.61 -20.93
C ARG A 297 5.53 5.71 -21.68
N ILE A 298 4.85 6.80 -22.03
CA ILE A 298 5.45 7.93 -22.75
C ILE A 298 6.55 8.55 -21.91
N ILE A 299 6.25 8.94 -20.66
CA ILE A 299 7.25 9.54 -19.78
C ILE A 299 8.36 8.55 -19.41
N VAL A 300 8.03 7.27 -19.22
CA VAL A 300 9.01 6.22 -18.90
C VAL A 300 10.03 6.02 -20.02
N ASP A 301 9.59 6.08 -21.28
CA ASP A 301 10.45 5.89 -22.45
C ASP A 301 11.13 7.20 -22.90
N LEU A 302 10.88 8.32 -22.20
CA LEU A 302 11.53 9.61 -22.37
C LEU A 302 12.39 9.96 -21.15
N PRO A 303 13.51 9.27 -20.89
CA PRO A 303 14.28 9.38 -19.65
C PRO A 303 14.84 10.78 -19.36
N ALA A 304 14.99 11.63 -20.38
CA ALA A 304 15.44 13.01 -20.24
C ALA A 304 14.29 14.00 -19.96
N ALA A 305 13.04 13.63 -20.26
CA ALA A 305 11.88 14.50 -20.08
C ALA A 305 11.60 14.79 -18.61
N VAL A 306 10.94 15.92 -18.36
CA VAL A 306 10.37 16.24 -17.05
C VAL A 306 8.91 15.83 -17.08
N GLY A 307 8.49 14.97 -16.17
CA GLY A 307 7.08 14.62 -15.97
C GLY A 307 6.46 15.57 -14.96
N LEU A 308 5.30 16.14 -15.28
CA LEU A 308 4.53 17.00 -14.38
C LEU A 308 3.14 16.42 -14.19
N ASP A 309 2.68 16.32 -12.94
CA ASP A 309 1.31 15.89 -12.66
C ASP A 309 0.81 16.48 -11.33
N VAL A 310 -0.49 16.74 -11.23
CA VAL A 310 -1.13 17.19 -9.98
C VAL A 310 -1.28 16.04 -8.97
N ALA A 311 -1.45 14.81 -9.47
CA ALA A 311 -1.74 13.62 -8.69
C ALA A 311 -0.44 13.03 -8.10
N PHE A 312 -0.12 13.43 -6.86
CA PHE A 312 1.06 12.95 -6.15
C PHE A 312 1.19 11.42 -6.10
N ARG A 313 0.07 10.68 -5.99
CA ARG A 313 0.08 9.21 -5.99
C ARG A 313 0.67 8.60 -7.27
N LYS A 314 0.40 9.21 -8.43
CA LYS A 314 0.95 8.78 -9.72
C LYS A 314 2.45 9.06 -9.78
N LEU A 315 2.86 10.27 -9.40
CA LEU A 315 4.27 10.63 -9.33
C LEU A 315 5.07 9.78 -8.33
N ARG A 316 4.47 9.46 -7.19
CA ARG A 316 5.04 8.56 -6.17
C ARG A 316 5.33 7.19 -6.76
N TRP A 317 4.38 6.61 -7.47
CA TRP A 317 4.56 5.32 -8.15
C TRP A 317 5.59 5.39 -9.28
N LEU A 318 5.60 6.49 -10.05
CA LEU A 318 6.48 6.68 -11.19
C LEU A 318 7.95 6.88 -10.79
N ARG A 319 8.20 7.49 -9.62
CA ARG A 319 9.53 7.94 -9.17
C ARG A 319 10.66 6.90 -9.24
N PRO A 320 10.45 5.60 -8.93
CA PRO A 320 11.48 4.57 -9.10
C PRO A 320 11.84 4.31 -10.56
N LEU A 321 10.93 4.56 -11.49
CA LEU A 321 11.11 4.37 -12.94
C LEU A 321 11.60 5.65 -13.63
N HIS A 322 11.16 6.83 -13.16
CA HIS A 322 11.50 8.12 -13.73
C HIS A 322 11.77 9.17 -12.65
N ARG A 323 13.01 9.64 -12.54
CA ARG A 323 13.43 10.52 -11.44
C ARG A 323 13.00 11.98 -11.61
N ARG A 324 12.82 12.45 -12.85
CA ARG A 324 12.55 13.86 -13.17
C ARG A 324 11.04 14.11 -13.16
N VAL A 325 10.47 14.13 -11.97
CA VAL A 325 9.04 14.38 -11.75
C VAL A 325 8.80 15.61 -10.89
N VAL A 326 7.79 16.40 -11.23
CA VAL A 326 7.39 17.62 -10.51
C VAL A 326 5.89 17.57 -10.23
N GLN A 327 5.50 17.82 -8.97
CA GLN A 327 4.10 18.00 -8.63
C GLN A 327 3.71 19.47 -8.79
N ALA A 328 2.88 19.78 -9.78
CA ALA A 328 2.39 21.14 -10.02
C ALA A 328 1.09 21.10 -10.86
N THR A 329 0.33 22.19 -10.82
CA THR A 329 -0.80 22.42 -11.74
C THR A 329 -0.32 22.91 -13.11
N CYS A 330 -1.10 22.67 -14.16
CA CYS A 330 -0.89 23.25 -15.47
C CYS A 330 -1.31 24.73 -15.57
N ASP A 331 -2.06 25.24 -14.59
CA ASP A 331 -2.52 26.64 -14.58
C ASP A 331 -1.38 27.65 -14.35
N THR A 332 -0.30 27.19 -13.70
CA THR A 332 0.89 28.01 -13.45
C THR A 332 2.10 27.09 -13.41
N LEU A 333 2.81 27.02 -14.54
CA LEU A 333 3.92 26.09 -14.72
C LEU A 333 5.17 26.63 -13.99
N PRO A 334 5.82 25.83 -13.12
CA PRO A 334 6.94 26.27 -12.28
C PRO A 334 8.27 26.31 -13.05
N PHE A 335 8.22 26.74 -14.31
CA PHE A 335 9.36 26.78 -15.21
C PHE A 335 9.53 28.18 -15.80
N PRO A 336 10.77 28.65 -16.00
CA PRO A 336 11.05 29.88 -16.74
C PRO A 336 10.54 29.81 -18.18
N ASP A 337 10.44 30.98 -18.80
CA ASP A 337 10.14 31.12 -20.22
C ASP A 337 11.21 30.41 -21.06
N ASP A 338 10.83 29.92 -22.25
CA ASP A 338 11.75 29.29 -23.21
C ASP A 338 12.58 28.10 -22.66
N SER A 339 12.03 27.37 -21.67
CA SER A 339 12.71 26.26 -21.00
C SER A 339 12.77 24.98 -21.85
N PHE A 340 11.76 24.71 -22.69
CA PHE A 340 11.58 23.42 -23.35
C PHE A 340 11.58 23.51 -24.88
N ASP A 341 12.15 22.49 -25.53
CA ASP A 341 12.11 22.32 -26.99
C ASP A 341 10.79 21.67 -27.45
N ALA A 342 10.15 20.92 -26.55
CA ALA A 342 8.84 20.33 -26.74
C ALA A 342 8.04 20.22 -25.43
N VAL A 343 6.73 20.40 -25.54
CA VAL A 343 5.77 20.23 -24.45
C VAL A 343 4.69 19.26 -24.92
N ILE A 344 4.43 18.23 -24.12
CA ILE A 344 3.39 17.22 -24.36
C ILE A 344 2.24 17.50 -23.38
N ASN A 345 1.02 17.54 -23.88
CA ASN A 345 -0.20 17.46 -23.09
C ASN A 345 -1.20 16.57 -23.84
N SER A 346 -1.12 15.26 -23.61
CA SER A 346 -1.93 14.26 -24.34
C SER A 346 -3.02 13.58 -23.49
N GLU A 347 -3.15 13.97 -22.22
CA GLU A 347 -4.04 13.28 -21.26
C GLU A 347 -4.90 14.24 -20.41
N VAL A 348 -4.73 15.56 -20.50
CA VAL A 348 -5.30 16.50 -19.51
C VAL A 348 -6.15 17.61 -20.11
N ILE A 349 -5.99 17.94 -21.39
CA ILE A 349 -6.65 19.12 -21.97
C ILE A 349 -8.19 19.09 -21.84
N GLU A 350 -8.80 17.90 -21.89
CA GLU A 350 -10.24 17.67 -21.72
C GLU A 350 -10.76 17.87 -20.29
N HIS A 351 -9.88 18.09 -19.32
CA HIS A 351 -10.19 18.17 -17.89
C HIS A 351 -9.92 19.54 -17.28
N VAL A 352 -9.64 20.57 -18.09
CA VAL A 352 -9.35 21.90 -17.59
C VAL A 352 -10.41 22.93 -17.96
N ALA A 353 -10.58 23.92 -17.09
CA ALA A 353 -11.70 24.86 -17.14
C ALA A 353 -11.43 26.09 -18.02
N ASP A 354 -10.16 26.42 -18.27
CA ASP A 354 -9.73 27.57 -19.09
C ASP A 354 -8.57 27.17 -20.01
N ASP A 355 -8.93 26.68 -21.19
CA ASP A 355 -7.97 26.21 -22.20
C ASP A 355 -7.02 27.33 -22.67
N ALA A 356 -7.49 28.58 -22.69
CA ALA A 356 -6.71 29.70 -23.22
C ALA A 356 -5.55 30.07 -22.29
N ALA A 357 -5.79 30.09 -20.97
CA ALA A 357 -4.75 30.38 -19.98
C ALA A 357 -3.64 29.31 -20.02
N ILE A 358 -4.02 28.04 -20.14
CA ILE A 358 -3.08 26.91 -20.12
C ILE A 358 -2.26 26.85 -21.39
N LEU A 359 -2.89 27.07 -22.55
CA LEU A 359 -2.17 27.17 -23.82
C LEU A 359 -1.19 28.36 -23.78
N GLY A 360 -1.55 29.45 -23.11
CA GLY A 360 -0.66 30.58 -22.83
C GLY A 360 0.55 30.17 -22.00
N GLU A 361 0.35 29.44 -20.90
CA GLU A 361 1.45 28.92 -20.05
C GLU A 361 2.36 27.95 -20.80
N MET A 362 1.78 27.03 -21.58
CA MET A 362 2.55 26.09 -22.42
C MET A 362 3.35 26.83 -23.48
N TYR A 363 2.77 27.86 -24.10
CA TYR A 363 3.45 28.70 -25.08
C TYR A 363 4.61 29.48 -24.43
N ARG A 364 4.40 30.05 -23.24
CA ARG A 364 5.41 30.82 -22.50
C ARG A 364 6.69 30.00 -22.23
N ILE A 365 6.54 28.75 -21.81
CA ILE A 365 7.69 27.89 -21.48
C ILE A 365 8.34 27.22 -22.70
N LEU A 366 7.71 27.32 -23.87
CA LEU A 366 8.17 26.68 -25.10
C LEU A 366 9.09 27.64 -25.87
N ARG A 367 10.27 27.15 -26.24
CA ARG A 367 11.22 27.93 -27.04
C ARG A 367 10.61 28.37 -28.38
N PRO A 368 11.08 29.48 -28.98
CA PRO A 368 10.68 29.84 -30.33
C PRO A 368 10.96 28.70 -31.32
N GLY A 369 9.93 28.27 -32.06
CA GLY A 369 10.01 27.11 -32.97
C GLY A 369 9.95 25.74 -32.27
N GLY A 370 9.64 25.70 -30.98
CA GLY A 370 9.39 24.48 -30.23
C GLY A 370 8.14 23.74 -30.68
N THR A 371 7.98 22.50 -30.19
CA THR A 371 6.86 21.63 -30.58
C THR A 371 5.88 21.45 -29.42
N LEU A 372 4.64 21.87 -29.61
CA LEU A 372 3.54 21.57 -28.70
C LEU A 372 2.75 20.37 -29.23
N VAL A 373 2.63 19.31 -28.43
CA VAL A 373 1.86 18.10 -28.76
C VAL A 373 0.61 18.08 -27.89
N LEU A 374 -0.55 18.20 -28.52
CA LEU A 374 -1.87 18.14 -27.87
C LEU A 374 -2.58 16.86 -28.31
N GLY A 375 -3.24 16.17 -27.38
CA GLY A 375 -3.90 14.88 -27.62
C GLY A 375 -5.31 14.82 -27.08
#